data_AF-A0A2G2Z9H9-F1
#
_entry.id   AF-A0A2G2Z9H9-F1
#
_cell.length_a   1.000
_cell.length_b   1.000
_cell.length_c   1.000
_cell.angle_alpha   90.00
_cell.angle_beta   90.00
_cell.angle_gamma   90.00
#
_symmetry.space_group_name_H-M   'P 1'
#
loop_
_entity.id
_entity.type
_entity.pdbx_description
1 polymer ?
#
loop_
_entity_poly.entity_id
_entity_poly.type
_entity_poly.pdbx_seq_one_letter_code
_entity_poly.pdbx_strand_id
1 'polypeptide(L)'
;MHISSSLLPFFCLSLVCLLPAMAQEMGIFMVHHTIVNVLYCKCGISMQPNTANIYANCLRSEIDITEGLQKHVIICHFPECESYLLHPSTWIKAQLESNELLTFV
;
A
#
# COMPACT_ATOMS: atom_id res chain seq x y z
N MET A 1 36.20 -54.91 3.14
CA MET A 1 35.95 -54.31 1.81
C MET A 1 35.86 -52.81 1.99
N HIS A 2 36.99 -52.11 1.81
CA HIS A 2 37.12 -50.67 1.96
C HIS A 2 36.58 -50.00 0.68
N ILE A 3 35.46 -49.28 0.77
CA ILE A 3 34.98 -48.43 -0.32
C ILE A 3 35.84 -47.16 -0.29
N SER A 4 36.59 -46.92 -1.37
CA SER A 4 37.42 -45.73 -1.56
C SER A 4 36.56 -44.47 -1.45
N SER A 5 36.96 -43.51 -0.60
CA SER A 5 36.28 -42.24 -0.33
C SER A 5 36.08 -41.34 -1.57
N SER A 6 36.73 -41.68 -2.69
CA SER A 6 36.61 -40.99 -3.98
C SER A 6 35.32 -41.33 -4.76
N LEU A 7 34.58 -42.38 -4.39
CA LEU A 7 33.33 -42.79 -5.06
C LEU A 7 32.06 -42.30 -4.35
N LEU A 8 32.19 -41.75 -3.14
CA LEU A 8 31.10 -41.14 -2.38
C LEU A 8 30.34 -40.03 -3.15
N PRO A 9 30.99 -39.09 -3.87
CA PRO A 9 30.27 -38.02 -4.55
C PRO A 9 29.48 -38.53 -5.77
N PHE A 10 29.92 -39.60 -6.43
CA PHE A 10 29.20 -40.22 -7.54
C PHE A 10 27.94 -40.97 -7.06
N PHE A 11 28.03 -41.67 -5.92
CA PHE A 11 26.87 -42.30 -5.31
C PHE A 11 25.84 -41.27 -4.81
N CYS A 12 26.32 -40.14 -4.27
CA CYS A 12 25.46 -39.05 -3.81
C CYS A 12 24.72 -38.38 -4.98
N LEU A 13 25.39 -38.09 -6.10
CA LEU A 13 24.74 -37.57 -7.30
C LEU A 13 23.70 -38.53 -7.88
N SER A 14 24.01 -39.83 -7.93
CA SER A 14 23.08 -40.85 -8.47
C SER A 14 21.82 -40.99 -7.59
N LEU A 15 21.96 -40.93 -6.26
CA LEU A 15 20.83 -40.98 -5.34
C LEU A 15 19.97 -39.70 -5.39
N VAL A 16 20.58 -38.54 -5.64
CA VAL A 16 19.86 -37.26 -5.85
C VAL A 16 19.08 -37.29 -7.17
N CYS A 17 19.59 -37.95 -8.22
CA CYS A 17 18.90 -38.07 -9.52
C CYS A 17 17.80 -39.15 -9.55
N LEU A 18 17.76 -40.06 -8.58
CA LEU A 18 16.76 -41.13 -8.45
C LEU A 18 15.61 -40.79 -7.49
N LEU A 19 15.60 -39.60 -6.88
CA LEU A 19 14.39 -39.03 -6.29
C LEU A 19 13.50 -38.57 -7.46
N PRO A 20 12.38 -39.27 -7.76
CA PRO A 20 11.41 -38.68 -8.66
C PRO A 20 10.95 -37.40 -8.00
N ALA A 21 10.85 -36.34 -8.80
CA ALA A 21 10.27 -35.07 -8.42
C ALA A 21 8.84 -35.28 -7.89
N MET A 22 8.72 -35.60 -6.60
CA MET A 22 7.48 -35.49 -5.84
C MET A 22 7.38 -34.06 -5.31
N ALA A 23 7.44 -33.11 -6.25
CA ALA A 23 6.95 -31.77 -6.02
C ALA A 23 5.42 -31.87 -5.96
N GLN A 24 4.94 -32.20 -4.76
CA GLN A 24 3.71 -31.75 -4.17
C GLN A 24 2.70 -31.20 -5.19
N GLU A 25 1.82 -32.07 -5.67
CA GLU A 25 0.58 -31.67 -6.31
C GLU A 25 -0.34 -31.06 -5.23
N MET A 26 0.06 -29.90 -4.70
CA MET A 26 -0.95 -28.93 -4.26
C MET A 26 -1.56 -28.42 -5.55
N GLY A 27 -2.60 -29.12 -6.01
CA GLY A 27 -3.58 -28.55 -6.90
C GLY A 27 -4.11 -27.29 -6.24
N ILE A 28 -3.45 -26.16 -6.48
CA ILE A 28 -4.11 -24.88 -6.41
C ILE A 28 -5.24 -25.01 -7.42
N PHE A 29 -6.45 -25.19 -6.90
CA PHE A 29 -7.64 -25.12 -7.71
C PHE A 29 -7.61 -23.75 -8.37
N MET A 30 -7.23 -23.72 -9.66
CA MET A 30 -7.28 -22.52 -10.47
C MET A 30 -8.76 -22.20 -10.64
N VAL A 31 -9.33 -21.48 -9.66
CA VAL A 31 -10.66 -20.90 -9.78
C VAL A 31 -10.59 -20.05 -11.03
N HIS A 32 -11.32 -20.45 -12.07
CA HIS A 32 -11.53 -19.59 -13.22
C HIS A 32 -12.37 -18.42 -12.72
N HIS A 33 -11.70 -17.35 -12.27
CA HIS A 33 -12.34 -16.10 -11.93
C HIS A 33 -12.94 -15.57 -13.24
N THR A 34 -14.21 -15.89 -13.45
CA THR A 34 -14.99 -15.24 -14.49
C THR A 34 -15.17 -13.81 -14.02
N ILE A 35 -14.51 -12.85 -14.68
CA ILE A 35 -14.70 -11.44 -14.38
C ILE A 35 -16.12 -11.10 -14.85
N VAL A 36 -17.06 -11.15 -13.92
CA VAL A 36 -18.45 -10.76 -14.15
C VAL A 36 -18.58 -9.28 -13.84
N ASN A 37 -19.18 -8.52 -14.76
CA ASN A 37 -19.49 -7.12 -14.50
C ASN A 37 -20.75 -7.00 -13.64
N VAL A 38 -20.74 -6.05 -12.71
CA VAL A 38 -21.87 -5.68 -11.87
C VAL A 38 -22.33 -4.26 -12.21
N LEU A 39 -23.64 -4.02 -12.08
CA LEU A 39 -24.20 -2.69 -12.25
C LEU A 39 -24.15 -1.96 -10.91
N TYR A 40 -23.58 -0.75 -10.90
CA TYR A 40 -23.67 0.10 -9.72
C TYR A 40 -25.10 0.64 -9.55
N CYS A 41 -25.67 0.49 -8.35
CA CYS A 41 -27.09 0.71 -8.10
C CYS A 41 -27.57 2.17 -8.27
N LYS A 42 -26.68 3.16 -8.17
CA LYS A 42 -27.07 4.58 -8.29
C LYS A 42 -26.94 5.12 -9.71
N CYS A 43 -25.84 4.83 -10.41
CA CYS A 43 -25.58 5.39 -11.74
C CYS A 43 -25.79 4.40 -12.90
N GLY A 44 -26.01 3.11 -12.62
CA GLY A 44 -26.27 2.09 -13.64
C GLY A 44 -25.05 1.71 -14.48
N ILE A 45 -23.84 2.16 -14.14
CA ILE A 45 -22.61 1.82 -14.87
C ILE A 45 -22.23 0.37 -14.58
N SER A 46 -21.96 -0.38 -15.65
CA SER A 46 -21.36 -1.70 -15.60
C SER A 46 -19.88 -1.60 -15.27
N MET A 47 -19.47 -2.20 -14.15
CA MET A 47 -18.08 -2.20 -13.67
C MET A 47 -17.67 -3.57 -13.14
N GLN A 48 -16.36 -3.83 -13.06
CA GLN A 48 -15.88 -5.00 -12.33
C GLN A 48 -16.15 -4.81 -10.82
N PRO A 49 -16.58 -5.86 -10.09
CA PRO A 49 -16.72 -5.83 -8.64
C PRO A 49 -15.42 -5.37 -7.98
N ASN A 50 -15.55 -4.45 -7.02
CA ASN A 50 -14.46 -4.01 -6.16
C ASN A 50 -14.92 -4.08 -4.69
N THR A 51 -14.00 -3.91 -3.73
CA THR A 51 -14.30 -4.01 -2.30
C THR A 51 -15.35 -3.01 -1.81
N ALA A 52 -15.44 -1.83 -2.44
CA ALA A 52 -16.43 -0.81 -2.10
C ALA A 52 -17.78 -1.06 -2.77
N ASN A 53 -17.85 -1.93 -3.79
CA ASN A 53 -18.97 -2.10 -4.72
C ASN A 53 -19.55 -0.75 -5.22
N ILE A 54 -18.70 0.26 -5.36
CA ILE A 54 -19.05 1.61 -5.81
C ILE A 54 -18.18 1.99 -7.02
N TYR A 55 -18.77 2.67 -7.99
CA TYR A 55 -18.06 3.19 -9.15
C TYR A 55 -17.12 4.33 -8.76
N ALA A 56 -15.90 4.36 -9.31
CA ALA A 56 -14.84 5.27 -8.87
C ALA A 56 -15.21 6.77 -8.90
N ASN A 57 -16.03 7.20 -9.86
CA ASN A 57 -16.47 8.60 -9.91
C ASN A 57 -17.52 8.89 -8.83
N CYS A 58 -18.44 7.96 -8.58
CA CYS A 58 -19.41 8.08 -7.49
C CYS A 58 -18.73 8.05 -6.13
N LEU A 59 -17.70 7.22 -5.96
CA LEU A 59 -16.89 7.15 -4.75
C LEU A 59 -16.31 8.54 -4.41
N ARG A 60 -15.71 9.22 -5.40
CA ARG A 60 -15.11 10.55 -5.24
C ARG A 60 -16.12 11.65 -4.93
N SER A 61 -17.35 11.54 -5.45
CA SER A 61 -18.38 12.57 -5.23
C SER A 61 -19.16 12.38 -3.94
N GLU A 62 -19.28 11.14 -3.46
CA GLU A 62 -20.19 10.80 -2.35
C GLU A 62 -19.47 10.56 -1.02
N ILE A 63 -18.19 10.18 -1.05
CA ILE A 63 -17.44 9.88 0.16
C ILE A 63 -16.42 10.98 0.39
N ASP A 64 -16.67 11.80 1.40
CA ASP A 64 -15.72 12.78 1.88
C ASP A 64 -14.77 12.11 2.90
N ILE A 65 -13.57 11.70 2.44
CA ILE A 65 -12.53 11.19 3.32
C ILE A 65 -11.89 12.27 4.21
N THR A 66 -12.22 13.54 3.99
CA THR A 66 -11.72 14.69 4.76
C THR A 66 -12.66 15.12 5.87
N GLU A 67 -13.77 14.38 6.07
CA GLU A 67 -14.67 14.61 7.19
C GLU A 67 -13.90 14.50 8.52
N GLY A 68 -14.08 15.49 9.40
CA GLY A 68 -13.38 15.56 10.69
C GLY A 68 -11.93 16.08 10.63
N LEU A 69 -11.34 16.29 9.45
CA LEU A 69 -10.05 16.96 9.33
C LEU A 69 -10.19 18.47 9.46
N GLN A 70 -9.21 19.10 10.11
CA GLN A 70 -9.13 20.55 10.20
C GLN A 70 -8.79 21.13 8.81
N LYS A 71 -9.72 21.88 8.21
CA LYS A 71 -9.56 22.46 6.86
C LYS A 71 -8.95 23.86 6.87
N HIS A 72 -8.89 24.51 8.03
CA HIS A 72 -8.38 25.87 8.19
C HIS A 72 -7.80 26.07 9.58
N VAL A 73 -6.68 26.79 9.66
CA VAL A 73 -5.98 27.18 10.89
C VAL A 73 -5.68 28.68 10.84
N ILE A 74 -5.73 29.35 12.00
CA ILE A 74 -5.34 30.75 12.13
C ILE A 74 -3.93 30.80 12.71
N ILE A 75 -3.01 31.45 12.02
CA ILE A 75 -1.61 31.59 12.45
C ILE A 75 -1.34 33.06 12.76
N CYS A 76 -0.79 33.34 13.93
CA CYS A 76 -0.36 34.69 14.31
C CYS A 76 1.04 34.96 13.74
N HIS A 77 1.17 36.03 12.96
CA HIS A 77 2.41 36.45 12.30
C HIS A 77 2.81 37.87 12.74
N PHE A 78 4.08 38.06 13.05
CA PHE A 78 4.68 39.36 13.33
C PHE A 78 5.58 39.80 12.15
N PRO A 79 5.14 40.78 11.32
CA PRO A 79 5.81 41.12 10.06
C PRO A 79 7.21 41.68 10.22
N GLU A 80 7.46 42.45 11.28
CA GLU A 80 8.74 43.15 11.44
C GLU A 80 9.89 42.20 11.82
N CYS A 81 9.60 41.01 12.34
CA CYS A 81 10.61 40.01 12.70
C CYS A 81 10.46 38.68 11.94
N GLU A 82 9.58 38.62 10.93
CA GLU A 82 9.26 37.40 10.16
C GLU A 82 9.02 36.19 11.08
N SER A 83 8.20 36.40 12.13
CA SER A 83 8.02 35.43 13.22
C SER A 83 6.58 34.92 13.31
N TYR A 84 6.42 33.62 13.53
CA TYR A 84 5.14 32.91 13.60
C TYR A 84 4.97 32.22 14.96
N LEU A 85 3.75 32.25 15.51
CA LEU A 85 3.43 31.63 16.79
C LEU A 85 3.07 30.15 16.62
N LEU A 86 3.96 29.23 17.00
CA LEU A 86 3.80 27.78 16.84
C LEU A 86 2.99 27.13 17.98
N HIS A 87 3.21 27.60 19.21
CA HIS A 87 2.55 27.14 20.43
C HIS A 87 2.24 28.39 21.28
N PRO A 88 1.31 28.39 22.26
CA PRO A 88 0.90 29.60 22.99
C PRO A 88 2.02 30.47 23.56
N SER A 89 3.23 29.93 23.74
CA SER A 89 4.42 30.63 24.24
C SER A 89 5.62 30.64 23.30
N THR A 90 5.54 30.01 22.12
CA THR A 90 6.72 29.74 21.28
C THR A 90 6.61 30.44 19.94
N TRP A 91 7.54 31.35 19.67
CA TRP A 91 7.70 32.04 18.39
C TRP A 91 8.87 31.47 17.62
N ILE A 92 8.66 31.23 16.33
CA ILE A 92 9.69 30.77 15.40
C ILE A 92 9.90 31.80 14.32
N LYS A 93 11.14 32.02 13.90
CA LYS A 93 11.44 32.80 12.70
C LYS A 93 11.37 31.89 11.49
N ALA A 94 10.62 32.30 10.48
CA ALA A 94 10.41 31.53 9.27
C ALA A 94 10.16 32.48 8.10
N GLN A 95 10.65 32.14 6.93
CA GLN A 95 10.28 32.84 5.69
C GLN A 95 8.94 32.31 5.18
N LEU A 96 8.25 33.08 4.34
CA LEU A 96 7.07 32.58 3.65
C LEU A 96 7.44 31.33 2.82
N GLU A 97 6.56 30.33 2.81
CA GLU A 97 6.77 29.05 2.09
C GLU A 97 7.95 28.21 2.61
N SER A 98 8.35 28.39 3.88
CA SER A 98 9.40 27.58 4.51
C SER A 98 8.88 26.25 5.08
N ASN A 99 9.79 25.31 5.35
CA ASN A 99 9.45 24.00 5.92
C ASN A 99 8.83 24.11 7.32
N GLU A 100 9.23 25.11 8.09
CA GLU A 100 8.70 25.34 9.44
C GLU A 100 7.21 25.70 9.40
N LEU A 101 6.76 26.39 8.35
CA LEU A 101 5.34 26.73 8.16
C LEU A 101 4.47 25.51 7.83
N LEU A 102 5.06 24.42 7.31
CA LEU A 102 4.33 23.17 7.05
C LEU A 102 3.90 22.46 8.33
N THR A 103 4.48 22.82 9.49
CA THR A 103 4.13 22.21 10.78
C THR A 103 2.79 22.68 11.34
N PHE A 104 2.19 23.72 10.75
CA PHE A 104 0.89 24.26 11.15
C PHE A 104 -0.31 23.55 10.50
N VAL A 105 -0.05 22.63 9.56
CA VAL A 105 -1.06 21.91 8.77
C VAL A 105 -1.31 20.52 9.34
#